data_AF-A0A955A989-F1
#
_entry.id   AF-A0A955A989-F1
#
_cell.length_a   1.000
_cell.length_b   1.000
_cell.length_c   1.000
_cell.angle_alpha   90.00
_cell.angle_beta   90.00
_cell.angle_gamma   90.00
#
_symmetry.space_group_name_H-M   'P 1'
#
loop_
_entity.id
_entity.type
_entity.pdbx_description
1 polymer ?
#
loop_
_entity_poly.entity_id
_entity_poly.type
_entity_poly.pdbx_seq_one_letter_code
_entity_poly.pdbx_strand_id
1 'polypeptide(L)'
;MNSEQTASQASSALQPIYGQLEKAVLAGDRQQGVEQLIEHLQQQGLYHELFEALKMRMRLRLGLPAAQADRQEKFDEATELELERGLIDACRTVGELFMQQGKIREGWMYLRPVGDREVAAAALAGVEATDENVDQLLEVLLHEGVDIARGFRLVLERLGTCNSITMFESTLAARPRADQQIAARLLVEHVHHELSENLRRDIAQREGSEPTEATIDELLQSRSDLLRDGSYHLDTSHIGSTVRFAR
;
A
#
# COMPACT_ATOMS: atom_id res chain seq x y z
N MET A 1 20.07 -6.49 -16.38
CA MET A 1 20.75 -7.60 -15.69
C MET A 1 19.83 -8.44 -14.81
N ASN A 2 18.71 -7.92 -14.26
CA ASN A 2 17.79 -8.74 -13.44
C ASN A 2 16.90 -9.72 -14.22
N SER A 3 16.58 -9.45 -15.48
CA SER A 3 15.59 -10.21 -16.27
C SER A 3 16.07 -11.60 -16.73
N GLU A 4 17.36 -11.76 -17.06
CA GLU A 4 17.93 -13.08 -17.41
C GLU A 4 18.09 -13.99 -16.18
N GLN A 5 18.37 -13.41 -15.00
CA GLN A 5 18.45 -14.15 -13.74
C GLN A 5 17.07 -14.63 -13.28
N THR A 6 16.02 -13.81 -13.42
CA THR A 6 14.64 -14.23 -13.06
C THR A 6 14.13 -15.32 -13.99
N ALA A 7 14.35 -15.21 -15.31
CA ALA A 7 13.94 -16.25 -16.27
C ALA A 7 14.70 -17.57 -16.05
N SER A 8 15.99 -17.51 -15.73
CA SER A 8 16.80 -18.69 -15.41
C SER A 8 16.37 -19.36 -14.09
N GLN A 9 16.03 -18.57 -13.07
CA GLN A 9 15.52 -19.06 -11.79
C GLN A 9 14.12 -19.68 -11.91
N ALA A 10 13.20 -19.04 -12.63
CA ALA A 10 11.88 -19.58 -12.91
C ALA A 10 11.95 -20.90 -13.69
N SER A 11 12.81 -20.96 -14.71
CA SER A 11 13.03 -22.18 -15.50
C SER A 11 13.55 -23.36 -14.66
N SER A 12 14.51 -23.11 -13.76
CA SER A 12 15.04 -24.11 -12.82
C SER A 12 13.97 -24.59 -11.84
N ALA A 13 13.18 -23.68 -11.28
CA ALA A 13 12.11 -23.99 -10.33
C ALA A 13 10.95 -24.77 -10.96
N LEU A 14 10.75 -24.69 -12.28
CA LEU A 14 9.72 -25.44 -13.01
C LEU A 14 10.17 -26.86 -13.41
N GLN A 15 11.47 -27.16 -13.42
CA GLN A 15 11.97 -28.49 -13.78
C GLN A 15 11.34 -29.66 -12.99
N PRO A 16 11.14 -29.56 -11.67
CA PRO A 16 10.59 -30.66 -10.87
C PRO A 16 9.14 -31.03 -11.22
N ILE A 17 8.34 -30.08 -11.73
CA ILE A 17 6.92 -30.31 -12.00
C ILE A 17 6.63 -30.76 -13.44
N TYR A 18 7.53 -30.51 -14.41
CA TYR A 18 7.30 -30.88 -15.81
C TYR A 18 6.95 -32.36 -16.01
N GLY A 19 7.64 -33.27 -15.31
CA GLY A 19 7.35 -34.70 -15.40
C GLY A 19 5.98 -35.10 -14.81
N GLN A 20 5.44 -34.31 -13.89
CA GLN A 20 4.08 -34.52 -13.35
C GLN A 20 3.04 -33.98 -14.32
N LEU A 21 3.29 -32.80 -14.90
CA LEU A 21 2.43 -32.21 -15.93
C LEU A 21 2.33 -33.07 -17.18
N GLU A 22 3.45 -33.62 -17.64
CA GLU A 22 3.47 -34.52 -18.79
C GLU A 22 2.61 -35.76 -18.54
N LYS A 23 2.72 -36.36 -17.35
CA LYS A 23 1.86 -37.49 -16.94
C LYS A 23 0.39 -37.12 -16.90
N ALA A 24 0.04 -35.95 -16.35
CA ALA A 24 -1.34 -35.48 -16.29
C ALA A 24 -1.93 -35.24 -17.69
N VAL A 25 -1.15 -34.64 -18.60
CA VAL A 25 -1.54 -34.42 -20.00
C VAL A 25 -1.73 -35.76 -20.73
N LEU A 26 -0.81 -36.72 -20.56
CA LEU A 26 -0.90 -38.06 -21.16
C LEU A 26 -2.10 -38.86 -20.61
N ALA A 27 -2.45 -38.67 -19.33
CA ALA A 27 -3.63 -39.28 -18.71
C ALA A 27 -4.96 -38.60 -19.11
N GLY A 28 -4.90 -37.47 -19.83
CA GLY A 28 -6.07 -36.70 -20.25
C GLY A 28 -6.62 -35.76 -19.17
N ASP A 29 -6.01 -35.67 -17.99
CA ASP A 29 -6.46 -34.84 -16.87
C ASP A 29 -5.73 -33.49 -16.83
N ARG A 30 -6.03 -32.65 -17.83
CA ARG A 30 -5.41 -31.32 -17.97
C ARG A 30 -5.79 -30.38 -16.83
N GLN A 31 -6.98 -30.54 -16.24
CA GLN A 31 -7.42 -29.73 -15.12
C GLN A 31 -6.59 -30.04 -13.87
N GLN A 32 -6.40 -31.32 -13.55
CA GLN A 32 -5.54 -31.71 -12.43
C GLN A 32 -4.09 -31.24 -12.62
N GLY A 33 -3.54 -31.34 -13.84
CA GLY A 33 -2.21 -30.83 -14.12
C GLY A 33 -2.05 -29.33 -13.84
N VAL A 34 -3.05 -28.51 -14.21
CA VAL A 34 -3.00 -27.07 -13.92
C VAL A 34 -3.15 -26.76 -12.43
N GLU A 35 -3.99 -27.50 -11.68
CA GLU A 35 -4.08 -27.29 -10.21
C GLU A 35 -2.74 -27.64 -9.53
N GLN A 36 -2.06 -28.71 -9.95
CA GLN A 36 -0.71 -29.03 -9.45
C GLN A 36 0.30 -27.92 -9.77
N LEU A 37 0.23 -27.35 -10.97
CA LEU A 37 1.09 -26.22 -11.37
C LEU A 37 0.85 -25.00 -10.48
N ILE A 38 -0.42 -24.68 -10.20
CA ILE A 38 -0.81 -23.56 -9.32
C ILE A 38 -0.23 -23.76 -7.92
N GLU A 39 -0.42 -24.95 -7.34
CA GLU A 39 0.10 -25.27 -6.00
C GLU A 39 1.61 -25.11 -5.93
N HIS A 40 2.34 -25.64 -6.92
CA HIS A 40 3.79 -25.53 -7.00
C HIS A 40 4.27 -24.09 -7.14
N LEU A 41 3.68 -23.32 -8.08
CA LEU A 41 4.05 -21.92 -8.30
C LEU A 41 3.79 -21.05 -7.06
N GLN A 42 2.68 -21.29 -6.37
CA GLN A 42 2.37 -20.61 -5.12
C GLN A 42 3.39 -20.95 -4.02
N GLN A 43 3.77 -22.22 -3.87
CA GLN A 43 4.78 -22.67 -2.90
C GLN A 43 6.18 -22.09 -3.20
N GLN A 44 6.54 -21.95 -4.48
CA GLN A 44 7.81 -21.38 -4.90
C GLN A 44 7.83 -19.83 -4.90
N GLY A 45 6.69 -19.18 -4.65
CA GLY A 45 6.61 -17.71 -4.68
C GLY A 45 6.71 -17.12 -6.09
N LEU A 46 6.46 -17.92 -7.13
CA LEU A 46 6.53 -17.53 -8.54
C LEU A 46 5.18 -16.97 -8.99
N TYR A 47 4.83 -15.79 -8.47
CA TYR A 47 3.47 -15.28 -8.57
C TYR A 47 3.12 -14.68 -9.94
N HIS A 48 4.10 -14.26 -10.74
CA HIS A 48 3.86 -13.85 -12.12
C HIS A 48 3.42 -15.05 -12.98
N GLU A 49 4.10 -16.18 -12.82
CA GLU A 49 3.76 -17.44 -13.48
C GLU A 49 2.45 -18.00 -12.90
N LEU A 50 2.21 -17.84 -11.59
CA LEU A 50 0.96 -18.22 -10.95
C LEU A 50 -0.24 -17.54 -11.62
N PHE A 51 -0.13 -16.24 -11.93
CA PHE A 51 -1.17 -15.52 -12.66
C PHE A 51 -1.52 -16.19 -14.00
N GLU A 52 -0.51 -16.61 -14.76
CA GLU A 52 -0.71 -17.31 -16.03
C GLU A 52 -1.35 -18.69 -15.82
N ALA A 53 -0.96 -19.44 -14.78
CA ALA A 53 -1.59 -20.71 -14.44
C ALA A 53 -3.06 -20.55 -14.01
N LEU A 54 -3.39 -19.48 -13.27
CA LEU A 54 -4.77 -19.13 -12.90
C LEU A 54 -5.62 -18.83 -14.16
N LYS A 55 -5.05 -18.14 -15.16
CA LYS A 55 -5.69 -17.93 -16.46
C LYS A 55 -5.95 -19.24 -17.20
N MET A 56 -4.95 -20.14 -17.23
CA MET A 56 -5.11 -21.46 -17.84
C MET A 56 -6.25 -22.25 -17.18
N ARG A 57 -6.30 -22.25 -15.84
CA ARG A 57 -7.35 -22.94 -15.07
C ARG A 57 -8.74 -22.42 -15.42
N MET A 58 -8.91 -21.11 -15.42
CA MET A 58 -10.17 -20.46 -15.78
C MET A 58 -10.63 -20.88 -17.18
N ARG A 59 -9.73 -20.82 -18.17
CA ARG A 59 -10.04 -21.20 -19.56
C ARG A 59 -10.44 -22.67 -19.67
N LEU A 60 -9.72 -23.57 -19.01
CA LEU A 60 -10.05 -25.01 -19.02
C LEU A 60 -11.40 -25.32 -18.37
N ARG A 61 -11.82 -24.55 -17.35
CA ARG A 61 -13.15 -24.70 -16.72
C ARG A 61 -14.28 -24.30 -17.67
N LEU A 62 -14.01 -23.34 -18.56
CA LEU A 62 -14.93 -22.89 -19.61
C LEU A 62 -14.87 -23.76 -20.88
N GLY A 63 -14.12 -24.87 -20.86
CA GLY A 63 -13.93 -25.74 -22.03
C GLY A 63 -13.05 -25.11 -23.12
N LEU A 64 -12.34 -24.02 -22.83
CA LEU A 64 -11.45 -23.34 -23.76
C LEU A 64 -10.02 -23.94 -23.72
N PRO A 65 -9.23 -23.75 -24.79
CA PRO A 65 -7.80 -24.08 -24.77
C PRO A 65 -7.06 -23.34 -23.66
N ALA A 66 -6.19 -24.02 -22.94
CA ALA A 66 -5.46 -23.48 -21.78
C ALA A 66 -4.66 -22.21 -22.12
N ALA A 67 -4.02 -22.18 -23.28
CA ALA A 67 -3.34 -21.00 -23.82
C ALA A 67 -4.09 -20.47 -25.04
N GLN A 68 -4.06 -19.16 -25.22
CA GLN A 68 -4.54 -18.52 -26.45
C GLN A 68 -3.39 -18.47 -27.46
N ALA A 69 -3.42 -19.35 -28.46
CA ALA A 69 -2.42 -19.35 -29.54
C ALA A 69 -2.75 -18.34 -30.65
N ASP A 70 -4.04 -18.13 -30.93
CA ASP A 70 -4.54 -17.30 -32.03
C ASP A 70 -5.54 -16.23 -31.57
N ARG A 71 -5.83 -15.27 -32.45
CA ARG A 71 -6.92 -14.30 -32.24
C ARG A 71 -8.25 -15.06 -32.17
N GLN A 72 -8.90 -15.03 -31.00
CA GLN A 72 -10.16 -15.72 -30.80
C GLN A 72 -11.32 -14.93 -31.41
N GLU A 73 -12.31 -15.66 -31.93
CA GLU A 73 -13.61 -15.09 -32.25
C GLU A 73 -14.24 -14.51 -30.98
N LYS A 74 -15.10 -13.49 -31.16
CA LYS A 74 -15.80 -12.87 -30.04
C LYS A 74 -16.64 -13.94 -29.33
N PHE A 75 -16.48 -14.06 -28.02
CA PHE A 75 -17.28 -14.99 -27.24
C PHE A 75 -18.70 -14.43 -27.04
N ASP A 76 -19.61 -15.28 -26.57
CA ASP A 76 -20.86 -14.76 -26.02
C ASP A 76 -20.60 -13.92 -24.77
N GLU A 77 -21.53 -13.02 -24.45
CA GLU A 77 -21.40 -12.07 -23.34
C GLU A 77 -21.22 -12.79 -21.98
N ALA A 78 -21.84 -13.97 -21.81
CA ALA A 78 -21.71 -14.74 -20.59
C ALA A 78 -20.28 -15.24 -20.37
N THR A 79 -19.66 -15.80 -21.41
CA THR A 79 -18.28 -16.28 -21.36
C THR A 79 -17.30 -15.12 -21.22
N GLU A 80 -17.52 -13.98 -21.89
CA GLU A 80 -16.70 -12.77 -21.71
C GLU A 80 -16.73 -12.31 -20.25
N LEU A 81 -17.92 -12.23 -19.64
CA LEU A 81 -18.09 -11.81 -18.25
C LEU A 81 -17.43 -12.79 -17.25
N GLU A 82 -17.54 -14.09 -17.47
CA GLU A 82 -16.89 -15.09 -16.62
C GLU A 82 -15.36 -15.01 -16.71
N LEU A 83 -14.81 -14.78 -17.91
CA LEU A 83 -13.38 -14.56 -18.13
C LEU A 83 -12.88 -13.28 -17.44
N GLU A 84 -13.61 -12.18 -17.57
CA GLU A 84 -13.26 -10.91 -16.92
C GLU A 84 -13.25 -11.04 -15.40
N ARG A 85 -14.29 -11.65 -14.82
CA ARG A 85 -14.37 -11.90 -13.37
C ARG A 85 -13.21 -12.76 -12.89
N GLY A 86 -12.93 -13.86 -13.57
CA GLY A 86 -11.83 -14.75 -13.19
C GLY A 86 -10.45 -14.09 -13.34
N LEU A 87 -10.28 -13.16 -14.29
CA LEU A 87 -9.06 -12.35 -14.40
C LEU A 87 -8.90 -11.38 -13.23
N ILE A 88 -9.98 -10.72 -12.81
CA ILE A 88 -9.97 -9.83 -11.63
C ILE A 88 -9.66 -10.62 -10.36
N ASP A 89 -10.23 -11.83 -10.20
CA ASP A 89 -9.94 -12.70 -9.07
C ASP A 89 -8.48 -13.19 -9.06
N ALA A 90 -7.92 -13.50 -10.24
CA ALA A 90 -6.52 -13.87 -10.38
C ALA A 90 -5.59 -12.70 -10.03
N CYS A 91 -5.91 -11.49 -10.50
CA CYS A 91 -5.22 -10.26 -10.14
C CYS A 91 -5.25 -10.01 -8.62
N ARG A 92 -6.42 -10.15 -7.99
CA ARG A 92 -6.58 -10.03 -6.54
C ARG A 92 -5.68 -11.02 -5.80
N THR A 93 -5.77 -12.31 -6.15
CA THR A 93 -5.02 -13.39 -5.50
C THR A 93 -3.51 -13.14 -5.57
N VAL A 94 -3.00 -12.86 -6.77
CA VAL A 94 -1.56 -12.65 -7.00
C VAL A 94 -1.07 -11.36 -6.35
N GLY A 95 -1.87 -10.30 -6.43
CA GLY A 95 -1.58 -9.02 -5.79
C GLY A 95 -1.45 -9.14 -4.27
N GLU A 96 -2.39 -9.81 -3.61
CA GLU A 96 -2.35 -10.07 -2.17
C GLU A 96 -1.10 -10.88 -1.77
N LEU A 97 -0.76 -11.92 -2.53
CA LEU A 97 0.43 -12.73 -2.28
C LEU A 97 1.74 -11.92 -2.40
N PHE A 98 1.85 -11.05 -3.39
CA PHE A 98 3.00 -10.13 -3.51
C PHE A 98 3.09 -9.15 -2.33
N MET A 99 1.96 -8.55 -1.92
CA MET A 99 1.92 -7.62 -0.78
C MET A 99 2.37 -8.31 0.52
N GLN A 100 1.92 -9.54 0.76
CA GLN A 100 2.33 -10.33 1.94
C GLN A 100 3.84 -10.62 1.97
N GLN A 101 4.51 -10.68 0.82
CA GLN A 101 5.98 -10.79 0.73
C GLN A 101 6.71 -9.44 0.83
N GLY A 102 6.00 -8.34 1.04
CA GLY A 102 6.57 -6.99 1.04
C GLY A 102 6.95 -6.46 -0.35
N LYS A 103 6.56 -7.14 -1.43
CA LYS A 103 6.78 -6.73 -2.82
C LYS A 103 5.67 -5.76 -3.26
N ILE A 104 5.73 -4.55 -2.73
CA ILE A 104 4.63 -3.57 -2.77
C ILE A 104 4.28 -3.15 -4.20
N ARG A 105 5.28 -2.81 -5.02
CA ARG A 105 5.05 -2.36 -6.40
C ARG A 105 4.48 -3.47 -7.27
N GLU A 106 5.03 -4.67 -7.16
CA GLU A 106 4.55 -5.85 -7.88
C GLU A 106 3.13 -6.20 -7.44
N GLY A 107 2.82 -6.16 -6.14
CA GLY A 107 1.47 -6.35 -5.64
C GLY A 107 0.50 -5.31 -6.20
N TRP A 108 0.89 -4.03 -6.21
CA TRP A 108 0.07 -2.95 -6.72
C TRP A 108 -0.20 -3.06 -8.23
N MET A 109 0.77 -3.54 -9.01
CA MET A 109 0.59 -3.82 -10.44
C MET A 109 -0.63 -4.72 -10.70
N TYR A 110 -0.88 -5.72 -9.84
CA TYR A 110 -2.02 -6.63 -9.96
C TYR A 110 -3.28 -6.13 -9.24
N LEU A 111 -3.18 -5.40 -8.13
CA LEU A 111 -4.36 -4.89 -7.43
C LEU A 111 -4.97 -3.65 -8.08
N ARG A 112 -4.18 -2.87 -8.84
CA ARG A 112 -4.68 -1.65 -9.50
C ARG A 112 -5.85 -1.91 -10.48
N PRO A 113 -5.82 -2.93 -11.36
CA PRO A 113 -6.98 -3.30 -12.19
C PRO A 113 -8.22 -3.75 -11.41
N VAL A 114 -8.07 -4.27 -10.18
CA VAL A 114 -9.21 -4.68 -9.34
C VAL A 114 -10.06 -3.45 -8.96
N GLY A 115 -9.44 -2.27 -8.87
CA GLY A 115 -10.12 -1.00 -8.61
C GLY A 115 -10.68 -0.84 -7.18
N ASP A 116 -10.54 -1.86 -6.34
CA ASP A 116 -11.01 -1.89 -4.97
C ASP A 116 -9.89 -1.46 -4.01
N ARG A 117 -9.99 -0.22 -3.52
CA ARG A 117 -9.00 0.36 -2.59
C ARG A 117 -9.01 -0.32 -1.23
N GLU A 118 -10.15 -0.82 -0.77
CA GLU A 118 -10.26 -1.47 0.54
C GLU A 118 -9.48 -2.78 0.55
N VAL A 119 -9.57 -3.55 -0.54
CA VAL A 119 -8.80 -4.77 -0.74
C VAL A 119 -7.30 -4.48 -0.77
N ALA A 120 -6.89 -3.45 -1.51
CA ALA A 120 -5.48 -3.06 -1.56
C ALA A 120 -4.95 -2.57 -0.21
N ALA A 121 -5.76 -1.81 0.55
CA ALA A 121 -5.41 -1.37 1.90
C ALA A 121 -5.29 -2.56 2.87
N ALA A 122 -6.22 -3.51 2.80
CA ALA A 122 -6.18 -4.73 3.61
C ALA A 122 -4.95 -5.59 3.31
N ALA A 123 -4.60 -5.75 2.02
CA ALA A 123 -3.40 -6.48 1.61
C ALA A 123 -2.11 -5.85 2.14
N LEU A 124 -2.09 -4.52 2.26
CA LEU A 124 -0.94 -3.76 2.78
C LEU A 124 -0.91 -3.63 4.30
N ALA A 125 -1.98 -3.99 5.02
CA ALA A 125 -2.14 -3.70 6.44
C ALA A 125 -1.02 -4.30 7.31
N GLY A 126 -0.52 -5.48 6.95
CA GLY A 126 0.55 -6.18 7.67
C GLY A 126 1.98 -5.81 7.24
N VAL A 127 2.15 -4.95 6.22
CA VAL A 127 3.48 -4.61 5.70
C VAL A 127 4.08 -3.49 6.53
N GLU A 128 5.10 -3.79 7.35
CA GLU A 128 5.78 -2.76 8.13
C GLU A 128 6.65 -1.84 7.26
N ALA A 129 6.67 -0.55 7.60
CA ALA A 129 7.49 0.43 6.90
C ALA A 129 8.94 0.37 7.39
N THR A 130 9.86 0.11 6.47
CA THR A 130 11.31 0.11 6.66
C THR A 130 11.96 1.16 5.77
N ASP A 131 13.23 1.47 6.00
CA ASP A 131 13.96 2.46 5.20
C ASP A 131 14.08 2.02 3.72
N GLU A 132 14.01 0.72 3.45
CA GLU A 132 14.08 0.15 2.09
C GLU A 132 12.74 0.20 1.33
N ASN A 133 11.61 0.22 2.04
CA ASN A 133 10.29 0.08 1.42
C ASN A 133 9.38 1.32 1.58
N VAL A 134 9.79 2.31 2.38
CA VAL A 134 8.99 3.51 2.68
C VAL A 134 8.54 4.25 1.42
N ASP A 135 9.41 4.40 0.43
CA ASP A 135 9.08 5.10 -0.83
C ASP A 135 7.99 4.35 -1.62
N GLN A 136 8.04 3.01 -1.62
CA GLN A 136 7.04 2.18 -2.29
C GLN A 136 5.70 2.24 -1.55
N LEU A 137 5.72 2.25 -0.22
CA LEU A 137 4.51 2.44 0.59
C LEU A 137 3.89 3.81 0.35
N LEU A 138 4.69 4.89 0.30
CA LEU A 138 4.17 6.24 0.05
C LEU A 138 3.57 6.37 -1.35
N GLU A 139 4.21 5.76 -2.36
CA GLU A 139 3.69 5.66 -3.72
C GLU A 139 2.26 5.07 -3.73
N VAL A 140 2.07 3.91 -3.10
CA VAL A 140 0.78 3.21 -3.15
C VAL A 140 -0.25 3.82 -2.19
N LEU A 141 0.13 4.07 -0.93
CA LEU A 141 -0.80 4.53 0.10
C LEU A 141 -1.28 5.96 -0.16
N LEU A 142 -0.36 6.86 -0.57
CA LEU A 142 -0.63 8.29 -0.65
C LEU A 142 -0.78 8.80 -2.10
N HIS A 143 0.19 8.52 -2.97
CA HIS A 143 0.16 9.05 -4.34
C HIS A 143 -0.97 8.40 -5.16
N GLU A 144 -1.05 7.07 -5.16
CA GLU A 144 -2.19 6.34 -5.74
C GLU A 144 -3.43 6.46 -4.85
N GLY A 145 -3.22 6.62 -3.53
CA GLY A 145 -4.26 6.94 -2.57
C GLY A 145 -5.12 5.77 -2.16
N VAL A 146 -4.47 4.64 -1.93
CA VAL A 146 -5.07 3.42 -1.39
C VAL A 146 -5.51 3.63 0.06
N ASP A 147 -4.70 4.28 0.89
CA ASP A 147 -5.01 4.62 2.28
C ASP A 147 -4.27 5.89 2.69
N ILE A 148 -4.97 7.02 2.55
CA ILE A 148 -4.44 8.36 2.84
C ILE A 148 -4.09 8.52 4.32
N ALA A 149 -4.87 7.93 5.22
CA ALA A 149 -4.64 8.08 6.65
C ALA A 149 -3.31 7.43 7.03
N ARG A 150 -3.08 6.21 6.56
CA ARG A 150 -1.83 5.50 6.82
C ARG A 150 -0.65 6.11 6.08
N GLY A 151 -0.82 6.44 4.80
CA GLY A 151 0.22 7.07 4.00
C GLY A 151 0.69 8.39 4.62
N PHE A 152 -0.25 9.25 5.03
CA PHE A 152 0.11 10.56 5.60
C PHE A 152 0.70 10.46 7.02
N ARG A 153 0.26 9.49 7.85
CA ARG A 153 0.94 9.19 9.12
C ARG A 153 2.40 8.80 8.91
N LEU A 154 2.68 7.99 7.89
CA LEU A 154 4.04 7.57 7.56
C LEU A 154 4.93 8.77 7.19
N VAL A 155 4.38 9.76 6.48
CA VAL A 155 5.08 11.02 6.17
C VAL A 155 5.40 11.80 7.43
N LEU A 156 4.43 11.95 8.35
CA LEU A 156 4.63 12.64 9.63
C LEU A 156 5.71 11.97 10.47
N GLU A 157 5.67 10.64 10.58
CA GLU A 157 6.58 9.84 11.41
C GLU A 157 8.00 9.77 10.84
N ARG A 158 8.15 9.65 9.53
CA ARG A 158 9.46 9.40 8.88
C ARG A 158 10.11 10.64 8.30
N LEU A 159 9.31 11.59 7.81
CA LEU A 159 9.81 12.78 7.10
C LEU A 159 9.61 14.06 7.91
N GLY A 160 8.77 14.06 8.94
CA GLY A 160 8.54 15.20 9.84
C GLY A 160 7.56 16.25 9.30
N THR A 161 7.28 17.26 10.13
CA THR A 161 6.23 18.28 9.90
C THR A 161 6.43 19.09 8.62
N CYS A 162 7.64 19.61 8.37
CA CYS A 162 7.93 20.43 7.17
C CYS A 162 7.64 19.67 5.86
N ASN A 163 8.12 18.42 5.80
CA ASN A 163 7.94 17.56 4.63
C ASN A 163 6.47 17.16 4.50
N SER A 164 5.77 16.92 5.61
CA SER A 164 4.33 16.64 5.60
C SER A 164 3.51 17.79 5.02
N ILE A 165 3.85 19.04 5.38
CA ILE A 165 3.23 20.24 4.80
C ILE A 165 3.52 20.32 3.30
N THR A 166 4.78 20.15 2.89
CA THR A 166 5.18 20.16 1.47
C THR A 166 4.44 19.08 0.68
N MET A 167 4.29 17.89 1.26
CA MET A 167 3.60 16.77 0.62
C MET A 167 2.09 17.01 0.54
N PHE A 168 1.51 17.66 1.55
CA PHE A 168 0.11 18.07 1.52
C PHE A 168 -0.15 19.01 0.33
N GLU A 169 0.69 20.04 0.16
CA GLU A 169 0.52 21.02 -0.92
C GLU A 169 0.75 20.43 -2.31
N SER A 170 1.77 19.59 -2.46
CA SER A 170 2.16 19.06 -3.77
C SER A 170 1.29 17.90 -4.24
N THR A 171 0.89 17.02 -3.31
CA THR A 171 0.21 15.76 -3.64
C THR A 171 -1.26 15.81 -3.26
N LEU A 172 -1.58 16.19 -2.02
CA LEU A 172 -2.95 16.12 -1.51
C LEU A 172 -3.85 17.24 -2.03
N ALA A 173 -3.29 18.40 -2.39
CA ALA A 173 -4.08 19.53 -2.89
C ALA A 173 -4.91 19.20 -4.15
N ALA A 174 -4.41 18.28 -4.99
CA ALA A 174 -5.12 17.82 -6.19
C ALA A 174 -6.13 16.69 -5.93
N ARG A 175 -6.16 16.13 -4.70
CA ARG A 175 -7.03 15.02 -4.34
C ARG A 175 -8.43 15.48 -3.91
N PRO A 176 -9.44 14.57 -3.85
CA PRO A 176 -10.76 14.89 -3.34
C PRO A 176 -10.72 15.49 -1.93
N ARG A 177 -11.70 16.34 -1.62
CA ARG A 177 -11.79 17.02 -0.31
C ARG A 177 -11.80 16.06 0.87
N ALA A 178 -12.41 14.87 0.72
CA ALA A 178 -12.41 13.84 1.75
C ALA A 178 -10.99 13.38 2.12
N ASP A 179 -10.13 13.15 1.13
CA ASP A 179 -8.73 12.76 1.34
C ASP A 179 -7.95 13.89 2.02
N GLN A 180 -8.15 15.13 1.57
CA GLN A 180 -7.52 16.31 2.18
C GLN A 180 -7.91 16.46 3.67
N GLN A 181 -9.19 16.25 4.00
CA GLN A 181 -9.68 16.33 5.38
C GLN A 181 -9.04 15.28 6.29
N ILE A 182 -8.80 14.06 5.79
CA ILE A 182 -8.12 13.00 6.54
C ILE A 182 -6.72 13.45 6.93
N ALA A 183 -5.93 13.92 5.96
CA ALA A 183 -4.56 14.36 6.22
C ALA A 183 -4.50 15.65 7.06
N ALA A 184 -5.43 16.59 6.84
CA ALA A 184 -5.48 17.83 7.60
C ALA A 184 -5.75 17.57 9.08
N ARG A 185 -6.67 16.63 9.40
CA ARG A 185 -6.91 16.19 10.77
C ARG A 185 -5.64 15.61 11.41
N LEU A 186 -4.95 14.72 10.72
CA LEU A 186 -3.70 14.12 11.22
C LEU A 186 -2.61 15.17 11.46
N LEU A 187 -2.49 16.16 10.58
CA LEU A 187 -1.53 17.26 10.75
C LEU A 187 -1.89 18.14 11.96
N VAL A 188 -3.17 18.46 12.15
CA VAL A 188 -3.64 19.22 13.32
C VAL A 188 -3.32 18.48 14.62
N GLU A 189 -3.63 17.18 14.68
CA GLU A 189 -3.34 16.34 15.83
C GLU A 189 -1.83 16.30 16.12
N HIS A 190 -1.01 16.12 15.09
CA HIS A 190 0.44 16.09 15.20
C HIS A 190 1.01 17.42 15.70
N VAL A 191 0.63 18.55 15.09
CA VAL A 191 1.11 19.88 15.48
C VAL A 191 0.65 20.25 16.89
N HIS A 192 -0.57 19.89 17.27
CA HIS A 192 -1.06 20.09 18.64
C HIS A 192 -0.24 19.28 19.65
N HIS A 193 0.05 18.01 19.34
CA HIS A 193 0.90 17.17 20.20
C HIS A 193 2.32 17.72 20.31
N GLU A 194 2.95 18.09 19.19
CA GLU A 194 4.29 18.68 19.15
C GLU A 194 4.36 19.97 20.00
N LEU A 195 3.37 20.86 19.84
CA LEU A 195 3.28 22.09 20.63
C LEU A 195 3.13 21.80 22.13
N SER A 196 2.24 20.87 22.49
CA SER A 196 2.01 20.47 23.87
C SER A 196 3.27 19.90 24.52
N GLU A 197 3.97 18.99 23.85
CA GLU A 197 5.20 18.39 24.36
C GLU A 197 6.32 19.42 24.52
N ASN A 198 6.48 20.33 23.55
CA ASN A 198 7.49 21.37 23.63
C ASN A 198 7.20 22.37 24.77
N LEU A 199 5.93 22.76 24.96
CA LEU A 199 5.50 23.57 26.12
C LEU A 199 5.84 22.88 27.44
N ARG A 200 5.44 21.62 27.61
CA ARG A 200 5.66 20.89 28.87
C ARG A 200 7.15 20.72 29.16
N ARG A 201 7.96 20.46 28.14
CA ARG A 201 9.41 20.33 28.27
C ARG A 201 10.07 21.65 28.69
N ASP A 202 9.68 22.77 28.08
CA ASP A 202 10.19 24.10 28.45
C ASP A 202 9.81 24.46 29.90
N ILE A 203 8.54 24.24 30.28
CA ILE A 203 8.08 24.47 31.66
C ILE A 203 8.86 23.60 32.64
N ALA A 204 9.01 22.31 32.37
CA ALA A 204 9.76 21.40 33.24
C ALA A 204 11.21 21.83 33.40
N GLN A 205 11.83 22.35 32.33
CA GLN A 205 13.19 22.87 32.37
C GLN A 205 13.31 24.15 33.21
N ARG A 206 12.30 25.03 33.17
CA ARG A 206 12.28 26.29 33.94
C ARG A 206 11.96 26.07 35.42
N GLU A 207 11.04 25.16 35.72
CA GLU A 207 10.47 24.97 37.07
C GLU A 207 11.12 23.81 37.82
N GLY A 208 11.85 22.92 37.13
CA GLY A 208 12.47 21.74 37.71
C GLY A 208 11.51 20.59 37.99
N SER A 209 10.26 20.68 37.56
CA SER A 209 9.24 19.64 37.68
C SER A 209 8.27 19.68 36.50
N GLU A 210 7.72 18.53 36.11
CA GLU A 210 6.70 18.48 35.07
C GLU A 210 5.43 19.25 35.47
N PRO A 211 4.80 20.00 34.54
CA PRO A 211 3.57 20.70 34.82
C PRO A 211 2.41 19.72 35.03
N THR A 212 1.55 20.05 36.00
CA THR A 212 0.38 19.24 36.37
C THR A 212 -0.85 19.50 35.51
N GLU A 213 -0.87 20.63 34.81
CA GLU A 213 -1.96 21.05 33.93
C GLU A 213 -2.07 20.13 32.71
N ALA A 214 -3.30 19.94 32.23
CA ALA A 214 -3.60 18.95 31.20
C ALA A 214 -3.66 19.57 29.80
N THR A 215 -4.01 20.85 29.71
CA THR A 215 -4.25 21.53 28.43
C THR A 215 -3.29 22.70 28.18
N ILE A 216 -3.05 23.00 26.91
CA ILE A 216 -2.24 24.18 26.50
C ILE A 216 -2.83 25.47 27.08
N ASP A 217 -4.16 25.62 27.12
CA ASP A 217 -4.82 26.80 27.67
C ASP A 217 -4.48 27.00 29.17
N GLU A 218 -4.59 25.94 29.97
CA GLU A 218 -4.21 25.97 31.39
C GLU A 218 -2.71 26.27 31.60
N LEU A 219 -1.84 25.67 30.78
CA LEU A 219 -0.39 25.91 30.82
C LEU A 219 -0.06 27.39 30.51
N LEU A 220 -0.79 28.02 29.59
CA LEU A 220 -0.57 29.42 29.22
C LEU A 220 -1.18 30.42 30.21
N GLN A 221 -2.37 30.13 30.77
CA GLN A 221 -3.03 31.01 31.74
C GLN A 221 -2.21 31.18 33.02
N SER A 222 -1.57 30.10 33.46
CA SER A 222 -0.70 30.09 34.64
C SER A 222 0.65 30.78 34.39
N ARG A 223 1.07 30.95 33.13
CA ARG A 223 2.45 31.34 32.75
C ARG A 223 2.47 32.27 31.53
N SER A 224 1.97 33.49 31.72
CA SER A 224 1.86 34.51 30.64
C SER A 224 3.20 34.95 30.02
N ASP A 225 4.33 34.60 30.64
CA ASP A 225 5.68 34.83 30.17
C ASP A 225 6.14 33.82 29.11
N LEU A 226 5.49 32.65 28.97
CA LEU A 226 5.80 31.66 27.93
C LEU A 226 5.62 32.19 26.51
N LEU A 227 4.83 33.25 26.33
CA LEU A 227 4.57 33.91 25.06
C LEU A 227 5.43 35.17 24.85
N ARG A 228 6.31 35.51 25.80
CA ARG A 228 7.18 36.70 25.74
C ARG A 228 8.57 36.35 25.22
N ASP A 229 9.28 37.35 24.72
CA ASP A 229 10.72 37.27 24.41
C ASP A 229 11.14 36.25 23.34
N GLY A 230 10.36 36.12 22.26
CA GLY A 230 10.76 35.31 21.10
C GLY A 230 10.91 33.81 21.42
N SER A 231 10.23 33.34 22.47
CA SER A 231 10.11 31.94 22.82
C SER A 231 9.23 31.21 21.79
N TYR A 232 9.88 30.48 20.88
CA TYR A 232 9.18 29.63 19.91
C TYR A 232 9.13 28.20 20.42
N HIS A 233 7.92 27.66 20.52
CA HIS A 233 7.70 26.27 20.92
C HIS A 233 7.26 25.40 19.74
N LEU A 234 6.97 26.05 18.61
CA LEU A 234 6.70 25.43 17.34
C LEU A 234 6.95 26.45 16.22
N ASP A 235 7.28 25.99 15.03
CA ASP A 235 7.47 26.88 13.88
C ASP A 235 6.14 27.53 13.46
N THR A 236 6.10 28.86 13.45
CA THR A 236 4.88 29.61 13.10
C THR A 236 4.36 29.33 11.69
N SER A 237 5.25 28.97 10.75
CA SER A 237 4.87 28.56 9.39
C SER A 237 4.18 27.20 9.37
N HIS A 238 4.52 26.29 10.29
CA HIS A 238 3.83 25.01 10.45
C HIS A 238 2.40 25.23 10.92
N ILE A 239 2.20 26.09 11.93
CA ILE A 239 0.88 26.46 12.43
C ILE A 239 0.06 27.12 11.32
N GLY A 240 0.63 28.12 10.65
CA GLY A 240 -0.05 28.85 9.57
C GLY A 240 -0.51 27.93 8.44
N SER A 241 0.34 26.99 8.02
CA SER A 241 0.00 26.01 6.99
C SER A 241 -1.09 25.05 7.47
N THR A 242 -0.96 24.52 8.67
CA THR A 242 -1.93 23.58 9.27
C THR A 242 -3.32 24.20 9.39
N VAL A 243 -3.41 25.44 9.90
CA VAL A 243 -4.67 26.17 10.00
C VAL A 243 -5.28 26.43 8.62
N ARG A 244 -4.47 26.73 7.60
CA ARG A 244 -4.98 26.91 6.24
C ARG A 244 -5.56 25.62 5.67
N PHE A 245 -4.91 24.46 5.90
CA PHE A 245 -5.39 23.17 5.40
C PHE A 245 -6.63 22.65 6.13
N ALA A 246 -6.84 23.07 7.38
CA ALA A 246 -7.99 22.66 8.19
C ALA A 246 -9.29 23.43 7.90
N ARG A 247 -9.26 24.46 7.03
CA ARG A 247 -10.43 25.27 6.63
C ARG A 247 -11.23 24.60 5.50
#